data_AF-A0A519TLR8-F1
#
_entry.id   AF-A0A519TLR8-F1
#
_cell.length_a   1.000
_cell.length_b   1.000
_cell.length_c   1.000
_cell.angle_alpha   90.00
_cell.angle_beta   90.00
_cell.angle_gamma   90.00
#
_symmetry.space_group_name_H-M   'P 1'
#
loop_
_entity.id
_entity.type
_entity.pdbx_description
1 polymer ?
#
loop_
_entity_poly.entity_id
_entity_poly.type
_entity_poly.pdbx_seq_one_letter_code
_entity_poly.pdbx_strand_id
1 'polypeptide(L)' 'VVGWAAGYFVPDISLGHRLVAASVVAVFGPLGDLAESMLKRSAGVKDSGTFLPGHGGLLDRFDAFLLVLPVLALLQVLAG' A
#
# COMPACT_ATOMS: atom_id res chain seq x y z
N VAL A 1 -13.76 3.25 6.94
CA VAL A 1 -14.96 3.11 6.07
C VAL A 1 -14.75 2.02 5.02
N VAL A 2 -13.73 2.11 4.16
CA VAL A 2 -13.45 1.09 3.12
C VAL A 2 -13.23 -0.33 3.69
N GLY A 3 -12.42 -0.49 4.75
CA GLY A 3 -12.19 -1.80 5.38
C GLY A 3 -13.43 -2.43 6.03
N TRP A 4 -14.36 -1.62 6.52
CA TRP A 4 -15.65 -2.10 7.06
C TRP A 4 -16.60 -2.50 5.92
N ALA A 5 -16.67 -1.71 4.85
CA ALA A 5 -17.44 -2.04 3.65
C ALA A 5 -16.90 -3.28 2.92
N ALA A 6 -15.58 -3.44 2.82
CA ALA A 6 -14.94 -4.64 2.27
C ALA A 6 -15.26 -5.90 3.10
N GLY A 7 -15.49 -5.75 4.41
CA GLY A 7 -15.92 -6.84 5.29
C GLY A 7 -17.28 -7.44 4.92
N TYR A 8 -18.16 -6.69 4.22
CA TYR A 8 -19.41 -7.23 3.66
C TYR A 8 -19.17 -8.11 2.42
N PHE A 9 -18.11 -7.85 1.66
CA PHE A 9 -17.78 -8.61 0.45
C PHE A 9 -16.92 -9.85 0.74
N VAL A 10 -16.22 -9.88 1.88
CA VAL A 10 -15.36 -11.02 2.27
C VAL A 10 -15.63 -11.43 3.74
N PRO A 11 -16.79 -12.07 4.00
CA PRO A 11 -17.22 -12.42 5.36
C PRO A 11 -16.31 -13.46 6.03
N ASP A 12 -15.65 -14.32 5.26
CA ASP A 12 -14.88 -15.48 5.75
C ASP A 12 -13.49 -15.16 6.33
N ILE A 13 -13.05 -13.90 6.29
CA ILE A 13 -11.75 -13.54 6.89
C ILE A 13 -11.90 -13.42 8.42
N SER A 14 -11.21 -14.27 9.16
CA SER A 14 -11.09 -14.21 10.62
C SER A 14 -10.66 -12.82 11.10
N LEU A 15 -11.22 -12.37 12.23
CA LEU A 15 -10.89 -11.08 12.84
C LEU A 15 -9.38 -10.89 13.06
N GLY A 16 -8.66 -11.95 13.42
CA GLY A 16 -7.21 -11.92 13.62
C GLY A 16 -6.46 -11.52 12.35
N HIS A 17 -6.80 -12.15 11.21
CA HIS A 17 -6.21 -11.82 9.91
C HIS A 17 -6.51 -10.38 9.49
N ARG A 18 -7.72 -9.88 9.78
CA ARG A 18 -8.09 -8.48 9.48
C ARG A 18 -7.25 -7.48 10.28
N LEU A 19 -7.04 -7.76 11.57
CA LEU A 19 -6.24 -6.88 12.43
C LEU A 19 -4.77 -6.88 12.04
N VAL A 20 -4.21 -8.05 11.69
CA VAL A 20 -2.83 -8.16 11.17
C VAL A 20 -2.68 -7.41 9.84
N ALA A 21 -3.61 -7.59 8.91
CA ALA A 21 -3.57 -6.86 7.64
C ALA A 21 -3.66 -5.35 7.86
N ALA A 22 -4.55 -4.89 8.76
CA ALA A 22 -4.71 -3.48 9.07
C ALA A 22 -3.45 -2.86 9.70
N SER A 23 -2.79 -3.55 10.62
CA SER A 23 -1.55 -3.07 11.25
C SER A 23 -0.40 -3.00 10.25
N VAL A 24 -0.29 -3.98 9.35
CA VAL A 24 0.69 -3.97 8.25
C VAL A 24 0.47 -2.76 7.35
N VAL A 25 -0.77 -2.53 6.89
CA VAL A 25 -1.09 -1.36 6.04
C VAL A 25 -0.77 -0.05 6.76
N ALA A 26 -1.07 0.05 8.05
CA ALA A 26 -0.82 1.26 8.84
C ALA A 26 0.67 1.60 8.98
N VAL A 27 1.56 0.60 9.03
CA VAL A 27 3.01 0.81 9.15
C VAL A 27 3.66 0.96 7.77
N PHE A 28 3.35 0.05 6.85
CA PHE A 28 4.04 -0.02 5.56
C PHE A 28 3.49 0.92 4.50
N GLY A 29 2.25 1.42 4.65
CA GLY A 29 1.70 2.45 3.78
C GLY A 29 2.53 3.74 3.82
N PRO A 30 2.71 4.36 5.01
CA PRO A 30 3.58 5.55 5.14
C PRO A 30 5.04 5.30 4.75
N LEU A 31 5.56 4.09 5.01
CA LEU A 31 6.91 3.73 4.57
C LEU A 31 7.02 3.65 3.04
N GLY A 32 5.95 3.23 2.35
CA GLY A 32 5.88 3.19 0.90
C GLY A 32 5.95 4.57 0.27
N ASP A 33 5.18 5.53 0.80
CA ASP A 33 5.23 6.95 0.42
C ASP A 33 6.63 7.56 0.63
N LEU A 34 7.28 7.24 1.75
CA LEU A 34 8.66 7.66 2.00
C LEU A 34 9.65 7.03 1.02
N ALA A 35 9.52 5.73 0.75
CA ALA A 35 10.38 5.03 -0.21
C ALA A 35 10.23 5.62 -1.61
N GLU A 36 9.00 5.96 -2.02
CA GLU A 36 8.71 6.61 -3.29
C GLU A 36 9.32 8.01 -3.35
N SER A 37 9.18 8.80 -2.29
CA SER A 37 9.81 10.12 -2.16
C SER A 37 11.34 10.07 -2.25
N MET A 38 11.96 9.04 -1.66
CA MET A 38 13.40 8.80 -1.78
C MET A 38 13.78 8.39 -3.21
N LEU A 39 13.00 7.50 -3.85
CA LEU A 39 13.22 7.06 -5.22
C LEU A 39 13.19 8.24 -6.20
N LYS A 40 12.19 9.13 -6.04
CA LYS A 40 12.07 10.38 -6.80
C LYS A 40 13.32 11.25 -6.67
N ARG A 41 13.83 11.44 -5.44
CA ARG A 41 15.08 12.19 -5.21
C ARG A 41 16.30 11.53 -5.84
N SER A 42 16.44 10.21 -5.73
CA SER A 42 17.55 9.46 -6.32
C SER A 42 17.53 9.50 -7.86
N ALA A 43 16.35 9.53 -8.47
CA ALA A 43 16.19 9.63 -9.92
C ALA A 43 16.28 11.07 -10.45
N GLY A 44 16.41 12.09 -9.59
CA GLY A 44 16.47 13.50 -9.99
C GLY A 44 15.16 14.05 -10.57
N VAL A 45 14.06 13.32 -10.42
CA VAL A 45 12.72 13.68 -10.92
C VAL A 45 11.81 14.02 -9.75
N LYS A 46 11.08 15.12 -9.86
CA LYS A 46 10.19 15.61 -8.80
C LYS A 46 8.82 14.93 -8.83
N ASP A 47 8.32 14.66 -10.03
CA ASP A 47 7.06 13.94 -10.27
C ASP A 47 7.36 12.62 -10.98
N SER A 48 6.73 11.54 -10.53
CA SER A 48 6.88 10.20 -11.09
C SER A 48 6.16 10.02 -12.44
N GLY A 49 5.58 11.09 -12.99
CA GLY A 49 5.01 11.18 -14.35
C GLY A 49 3.91 12.24 -14.48
N THR A 50 3.42 12.48 -15.69
CA THR A 50 2.29 13.39 -16.00
C THR A 50 1.06 12.62 -16.50
N PHE A 51 0.89 11.37 -16.06
CA PHE A 51 -0.11 10.44 -16.61
C PHE A 51 -1.56 10.96 -16.49
N LEU A 52 -1.86 11.79 -15.48
CA LEU A 52 -3.11 12.53 -15.38
C LEU A 52 -2.83 14.04 -15.22
N PRO A 53 -3.41 14.91 -16.08
CA PRO A 53 -3.22 16.35 -15.95
C PRO A 53 -3.70 16.82 -14.57
N GLY A 54 -2.80 17.37 -13.75
CA GLY A 54 -3.09 17.94 -12.43
C GLY A 54 -3.15 16.96 -11.25
N HIS A 55 -2.84 15.66 -11.42
CA HIS A 55 -3.06 14.64 -10.37
C HIS A 55 -1.82 13.88 -9.87
N GLY A 56 -0.62 14.31 -10.28
CA GLY A 56 0.66 13.65 -9.93
C GLY A 56 1.00 12.48 -10.86
N GLY A 57 2.06 11.76 -10.50
CA GLY A 57 2.53 10.58 -11.22
C GLY A 57 1.74 9.31 -10.89
N LEU A 58 1.84 8.31 -11.76
CA LEU A 58 1.23 6.99 -11.51
C LEU A 58 1.82 6.35 -10.24
N LEU A 59 3.11 6.59 -9.97
CA LEU A 59 3.81 6.02 -8.82
C LEU A 59 3.30 6.59 -7.49
N ASP A 60 2.88 7.85 -7.46
CA ASP A 60 2.26 8.49 -6.27
C ASP A 60 0.92 7.83 -5.87
N ARG A 61 0.33 7.01 -6.76
CA ARG A 61 -0.92 6.26 -6.48
C ARG A 61 -0.66 4.85 -5.95
N PHE A 62 0.54 4.34 -6.21
CA PHE A 62 0.97 2.98 -5.86
C PHE A 62 2.06 2.95 -4.80
N ASP A 63 2.48 4.10 -4.31
CA ASP A 63 3.50 4.31 -3.29
C ASP A 63 3.27 3.44 -2.03
N ALA A 64 2.08 3.48 -1.46
CA ALA A 64 1.71 2.66 -0.31
C ALA A 64 1.65 1.17 -0.68
N PHE A 65 1.23 0.84 -1.90
CA PHE A 65 1.12 -0.55 -2.36
C PHE A 65 2.49 -1.21 -2.61
N LEU A 66 3.53 -0.42 -2.91
CA LEU A 66 4.88 -0.93 -3.18
C LEU A 66 5.45 -1.77 -2.03
N LEU A 67 5.21 -1.36 -0.78
CA LEU A 67 5.67 -2.11 0.40
C LEU A 67 4.56 -2.95 1.03
N VAL A 68 3.31 -2.50 0.99
CA VAL A 68 2.19 -3.23 1.61
C VAL A 68 1.94 -4.58 0.94
N LEU A 69 1.93 -4.65 -0.40
CA LEU A 69 1.64 -5.88 -1.14
C LEU A 69 2.66 -7.01 -0.88
N PRO A 70 3.99 -6.80 -1.02
CA PRO A 70 4.96 -7.87 -0.77
C PRO A 70 4.99 -8.30 0.70
N VAL A 71 4.77 -7.37 1.65
CA VAL A 71 4.74 -7.71 3.09
C VAL A 71 3.49 -8.56 3.42
N LEU A 72 2.33 -8.21 2.88
CA LEU A 72 1.12 -9.02 3.06
C LEU A 72 1.27 -10.41 2.40
N ALA A 73 1.84 -10.48 1.19
CA ALA A 73 2.09 -11.74 0.52
C ALA A 73 3.07 -12.63 1.32
N LEU A 74 4.14 -12.04 1.86
CA LEU A 74 5.08 -12.74 2.73
C LEU A 74 4.40 -13.26 4.00
N LEU A 75 3.59 -12.43 4.67
CA LEU A 75 2.84 -12.85 5.85
C LEU A 75 1.86 -13.98 5.53
N GLN A 76 1.20 -13.93 4.37
CA GLN A 76 0.31 -14.99 3.93
C GLN A 76 1.06 -16.31 3.68
N VAL A 77 2.27 -16.24 3.10
CA VAL A 77 3.12 -17.42 2.89
C VAL A 77 3.63 -17.98 4.22
N LEU A 78 3.96 -17.12 5.19
CA LEU A 78 4.45 -17.53 6.52
C LEU A 78 3.34 -18.03 7.46
N ALA A 79 2.12 -17.51 7.31
CA ALA A 79 0.94 -17.92 8.06
C ALA A 79 0.22 -19.13 7.45
N GLY A 80 0.74 -19.65 6.33
CA GLY A 80 0.25 -20.84 5.63
C GLY A 80 0.42 -22.12 6.44
#